data_AF-A0A5B7RCE6-F1
#
_entry.id   AF-A0A5B7RCE6-F1
#
_cell.length_a   1.000
_cell.length_b   1.000
_cell.length_c   1.000
_cell.angle_alpha   90.00
_cell.angle_beta   90.00
_cell.angle_gamma   90.00
#
_symmetry.space_group_name_H-M   'P 1'
#
loop_
_entity.id
_entity.type
_entity.pdbx_description
1 polymer ?
#
loop_
_entity_poly.entity_id
_entity_poly.type
_entity_poly.pdbx_seq_one_letter_code
_entity_poly.pdbx_strand_id
1 'polypeptide(L)'
;MEAQRHDESGDPNGQEAAGTLSDRDREILAFERQWWKFAGAKESAVREKFDMSSTRYYQVLNALIDRPEAIAADPLLVRRLRRLRSERQRQRSARRLGFEL
;
A
#
# COMPACT_ATOMS: atom_id res chain seq x y z
N MET A 1 19.77 10.60 15.69
CA MET A 1 19.22 9.24 15.79
C MET A 1 18.67 8.86 14.44
N GLU A 2 19.57 8.35 13.60
CA GLU A 2 19.30 7.85 12.25
C GLU A 2 18.49 6.56 12.35
N ALA A 3 17.24 6.58 11.89
CA ALA A 3 16.49 5.36 11.68
C ALA A 3 16.94 4.74 10.35
N GLN A 4 18.00 3.95 10.46
CA GLN A 4 18.31 2.74 9.70
C GLN A 4 17.90 2.74 8.21
N ARG A 5 18.91 2.95 7.35
CA ARG A 5 18.92 2.50 5.96
C ARG A 5 18.77 0.96 5.96
N HIS A 6 17.57 0.45 5.67
CA HIS A 6 17.40 -0.96 5.30
C HIS A 6 17.57 -1.08 3.78
N ASP A 7 18.83 -1.35 3.45
CA ASP A 7 19.37 -2.28 2.45
C ASP A 7 18.49 -2.79 1.30
N GLU A 8 19.14 -2.82 0.14
CA GLU A 8 18.74 -3.34 -1.16
C GLU A 8 18.23 -4.78 -1.10
N SER A 9 17.01 -4.99 -1.58
CA SER A 9 16.64 -6.24 -2.23
C SER A 9 15.67 -5.87 -3.34
N GLY A 10 16.24 -5.65 -4.53
CA GLY A 10 15.49 -5.61 -5.77
C GLY A 10 14.77 -6.93 -5.93
N ASP A 11 13.47 -6.92 -5.66
CA ASP A 11 12.59 -8.02 -6.03
C ASP A 11 11.86 -7.53 -7.29
N PRO A 12 12.22 -8.01 -8.48
CA PRO A 12 11.65 -7.54 -9.74
C PRO A 12 10.27 -8.14 -10.03
N ASN A 13 9.70 -8.95 -9.15
CA ASN A 13 8.47 -9.68 -9.46
C ASN A 13 7.19 -8.89 -9.11
N GLY A 14 6.98 -7.79 -9.82
CA GLY A 14 5.66 -7.17 -10.02
C GLY A 14 5.04 -7.52 -11.38
N GLN A 15 5.68 -8.40 -12.14
CA GLN A 15 5.31 -8.75 -13.50
C GLN A 15 5.09 -10.26 -13.63
N GLU A 16 4.04 -10.79 -13.01
CA GLU A 16 3.54 -12.12 -13.40
C GLU A 16 2.03 -12.08 -13.68
N ALA A 17 1.74 -12.38 -14.94
CA ALA A 17 0.48 -12.72 -15.59
C ALA A 17 -0.59 -11.62 -15.77
N ALA A 18 -0.72 -11.21 -17.03
CA ALA A 18 -1.85 -10.49 -17.58
C ALA A 18 -3.17 -11.26 -17.33
N GLY A 19 -4.06 -10.68 -16.52
CA GLY A 19 -5.48 -11.07 -16.44
C GLY A 19 -6.02 -11.42 -15.06
N THR A 20 -5.18 -11.79 -14.08
CA THR A 20 -5.65 -12.23 -12.76
C THR A 20 -4.78 -11.74 -11.61
N LEU A 21 -5.39 -11.48 -10.45
CA LEU A 21 -4.67 -11.20 -9.21
C LEU A 21 -3.85 -12.41 -8.76
N SER A 22 -2.60 -12.17 -8.38
CA SER A 22 -1.79 -13.18 -7.68
C SER A 22 -2.38 -13.47 -6.30
N ASP A 23 -2.04 -14.61 -5.72
CA ASP A 23 -2.48 -14.94 -4.35
C ASP A 23 -1.92 -13.95 -3.33
N ARG A 24 -0.70 -13.44 -3.55
CA ARG A 24 -0.10 -12.37 -2.74
C ARG A 24 -0.94 -11.08 -2.81
N ASP A 25 -1.38 -10.68 -3.99
CA ASP A 25 -2.22 -9.50 -4.16
C ASP A 25 -3.58 -9.66 -3.46
N ARG A 26 -4.18 -10.85 -3.56
CA ARG A 26 -5.42 -11.16 -2.84
C ARG A 26 -5.23 -11.10 -1.33
N GLU A 27 -4.12 -11.62 -0.82
CA GLU A 27 -3.80 -11.54 0.60
C GLU A 27 -3.57 -10.12 1.08
N ILE A 28 -2.93 -9.27 0.26
CA ILE A 28 -2.75 -7.84 0.56
C ILE A 28 -4.12 -7.16 0.67
N LEU A 29 -5.04 -7.41 -0.27
CA LEU A 29 -6.41 -6.86 -0.19
C LEU A 29 -7.16 -7.38 1.05
N ALA A 30 -7.07 -8.68 1.33
CA ALA A 30 -7.69 -9.27 2.52
C ALA A 30 -7.13 -8.68 3.83
N PHE A 31 -5.83 -8.39 3.87
CA PHE A 31 -5.17 -7.76 5.01
C PHE A 31 -5.61 -6.30 5.21
N GLU A 32 -5.77 -5.54 4.12
CA GLU A 32 -6.30 -4.16 4.17
C GLU A 32 -7.73 -4.07 4.67
N ARG A 33 -8.51 -5.15 4.52
CA ARG A 33 -9.87 -5.22 5.06
C ARG A 33 -9.89 -5.23 6.59
N GLN A 34 -8.81 -5.65 7.25
CA GLN A 34 -8.75 -5.74 8.71
C GLN A 34 -8.70 -4.35 9.37
N TRP A 35 -9.38 -4.22 10.51
CA TRP A 35 -9.43 -2.95 11.24
C TRP A 35 -8.24 -2.82 12.20
N TRP A 36 -7.25 -2.03 11.81
CA TRP A 36 -6.08 -1.76 12.63
C TRP A 36 -6.32 -0.56 13.55
N LYS A 37 -6.20 -0.79 14.87
CA LYS A 37 -6.41 0.25 15.90
C LYS A 37 -5.30 1.30 15.92
N PHE A 38 -4.08 0.92 15.54
CA PHE A 38 -2.92 1.81 15.52
C PHE A 38 -2.09 1.59 14.24
N ALA A 39 -1.60 2.68 13.63
CA ALA A 39 -0.79 2.61 12.41
C ALA A 39 0.49 1.77 12.60
N GLY A 40 1.13 1.86 13.77
CA GLY A 40 2.33 1.07 14.08
C GLY A 40 2.06 -0.44 14.16
N ALA A 41 0.90 -0.85 14.68
CA ALA A 41 0.52 -2.27 14.74
C ALA A 41 0.36 -2.88 13.34
N LYS A 42 -0.14 -2.10 12.39
CA LYS A 42 -0.24 -2.51 10.99
C LYS A 42 1.15 -2.69 10.36
N GLU A 43 2.07 -1.75 10.57
CA GLU A 43 3.41 -1.82 9.99
C GLU A 43 4.22 -3.02 10.49
N SER A 44 4.14 -3.31 11.80
CA SER A 44 4.74 -4.52 12.36
C SER A 44 4.13 -5.79 11.75
N ALA A 45 2.81 -5.86 11.65
CA ALA A 45 2.12 -7.02 11.06
C ALA A 45 2.41 -7.18 9.56
N VAL A 46 2.58 -6.09 8.82
CA VAL A 46 3.01 -6.13 7.42
C VAL A 46 4.39 -6.77 7.30
N ARG A 47 5.33 -6.36 8.15
CA ARG A 47 6.68 -6.90 8.15
C ARG A 47 6.71 -8.38 8.51
N GLU A 48 5.93 -8.77 9.51
CA GLU A 48 5.83 -10.16 9.95
C GLU A 48 5.14 -11.06 8.91
N LYS A 49 4.05 -10.61 8.30
CA LYS A 49 3.25 -11.43 7.38
C LYS A 49 3.83 -11.52 5.96
N PHE A 50 4.34 -10.40 5.45
CA PHE A 50 4.72 -10.28 4.04
C PHE A 50 6.23 -10.17 3.81
N ASP A 51 7.02 -10.23 4.89
CA ASP A 51 8.48 -10.09 4.93
C ASP A 51 8.98 -8.87 4.14
N MET A 52 8.25 -7.75 4.26
CA MET A 52 8.56 -6.52 3.52
C MET A 52 8.46 -5.28 4.40
N SER A 53 9.19 -4.23 3.99
CA SER A 53 9.09 -2.93 4.64
C SER A 53 7.73 -2.27 4.36
N SER A 54 7.27 -1.43 5.29
CA SER A 54 6.04 -0.65 5.16
C SER A 54 6.02 0.17 3.86
N THR A 55 7.16 0.74 3.48
CA THR A 55 7.31 1.53 2.25
C THR A 55 7.03 0.68 1.01
N ARG A 56 7.66 -0.49 0.91
CA ARG A 56 7.47 -1.42 -0.21
C ARG A 56 6.02 -1.92 -0.27
N TYR A 57 5.45 -2.25 0.89
CA TYR A 57 4.06 -2.66 0.99
C TYR A 57 3.09 -1.62 0.41
N TYR A 58 3.25 -0.35 0.78
CA TYR A 58 2.39 0.71 0.24
C TYR A 58 2.63 0.96 -1.26
N GLN A 59 3.83 0.74 -1.78
CA GLN A 59 4.09 0.82 -3.23
C GLN A 59 3.32 -0.26 -3.98
N VAL A 60 3.42 -1.52 -3.54
CA VAL A 60 2.68 -2.66 -4.11
C VAL A 60 1.19 -2.41 -4.01
N LEU A 61 0.69 -2.02 -2.83
CA LEU A 61 -0.73 -1.71 -2.63
C LEU A 61 -1.22 -0.61 -3.58
N ASN A 62 -0.45 0.46 -3.76
CA ASN A 62 -0.84 1.57 -4.64
C ASN A 62 -0.91 1.14 -6.11
N ALA A 63 0.01 0.30 -6.59
CA ALA A 63 -0.05 -0.26 -7.93
C ALA A 63 -1.24 -1.22 -8.07
N LEU A 64 -1.46 -2.06 -7.06
CA LEU A 64 -2.54 -3.04 -7.01
C LEU A 64 -3.92 -2.40 -7.08
N ILE A 65 -4.18 -1.37 -6.28
CA ILE A 65 -5.49 -0.71 -6.27
C ILE A 65 -5.81 -0.01 -7.59
N ASP A 66 -4.84 0.26 -8.47
CA ASP A 66 -5.05 0.90 -9.77
C ASP A 66 -5.43 -0.12 -10.86
N ARG A 67 -5.21 -1.42 -10.62
CA ARG A 67 -5.50 -2.52 -11.53
C ARG A 67 -7.00 -2.86 -11.61
N PRO A 68 -7.55 -3.21 -12.79
CA PRO A 68 -8.95 -3.62 -12.93
C PRO A 68 -9.27 -4.92 -12.18
N GLU A 69 -8.30 -5.83 -12.07
CA GLU A 69 -8.48 -7.11 -11.38
C GLU A 69 -8.73 -6.93 -9.87
N ALA A 70 -8.12 -5.92 -9.25
CA ALA A 70 -8.38 -5.57 -7.85
C ALA A 70 -9.82 -5.10 -7.64
N ILE A 71 -10.36 -4.32 -8.58
CA ILE A 71 -11.78 -3.89 -8.54
C ILE A 71 -12.70 -5.10 -8.67
N ALA A 72 -12.36 -6.06 -9.53
CA ALA A 72 -13.17 -7.28 -9.68
C ALA A 72 -13.20 -8.14 -8.41
N ALA A 73 -12.11 -8.15 -7.63
CA ALA A 73 -12.06 -8.90 -6.37
C ALA A 73 -12.79 -8.22 -5.21
N ASP A 74 -12.57 -6.91 -4.98
CA ASP A 74 -13.28 -6.16 -3.94
C ASP A 74 -13.51 -4.69 -4.36
N PRO A 75 -14.62 -4.40 -5.06
CA PRO A 75 -14.89 -3.06 -5.57
C PRO A 75 -15.00 -2.00 -4.46
N LEU A 76 -15.51 -2.37 -3.28
CA LEU A 76 -15.78 -1.43 -2.19
C LEU A 76 -14.49 -1.06 -1.46
N LEU A 77 -13.66 -2.07 -1.15
CA LEU A 77 -12.36 -1.85 -0.54
C LEU A 77 -11.47 -1.01 -1.44
N VAL A 78 -11.37 -1.34 -2.73
CA VAL A 78 -10.50 -0.61 -3.67
C VAL A 78 -10.94 0.84 -3.80
N ARG A 79 -12.25 1.12 -3.91
CA ARG A 79 -12.76 2.51 -3.96
C ARG A 79 -12.44 3.28 -2.67
N ARG A 80 -12.57 2.64 -1.51
CA ARG A 80 -12.20 3.25 -0.22
C ARG A 80 -10.71 3.56 -0.15
N LEU A 81 -9.85 2.63 -0.53
CA LEU A 81 -8.40 2.80 -0.52
C LEU A 81 -7.94 3.91 -1.48
N ARG A 82 -8.50 3.96 -2.70
CA ARG A 82 -8.26 5.04 -3.67
C ARG A 82 -8.65 6.41 -3.08
N ARG A 83 -9.82 6.50 -2.43
CA ARG A 83 -10.26 7.75 -1.78
C ARG A 83 -9.31 8.18 -0.66
N LEU A 84 -8.92 7.27 0.22
CA LEU A 84 -7.96 7.55 1.31
C LEU A 84 -6.62 8.02 0.76
N ARG A 85 -6.14 7.43 -0.35
CA ARG A 85 -4.93 7.90 -1.05
C ARG A 85 -5.08 9.34 -1.53
N SER A 86 -6.18 9.66 -2.21
CA SER A 86 -6.45 11.02 -2.70
C SER A 86 -6.58 12.04 -1.56
N GLU A 87 -7.15 11.64 -0.41
CA GLU A 87 -7.21 12.48 0.79
C GLU A 87 -5.82 12.73 1.37
N ARG A 88 -4.98 11.69 1.52
CA ARG A 88 -3.58 11.83 1.94
C ARG A 88 -2.76 12.70 0.98
N GLN A 89 -3.00 12.56 -0.34
CA GLN A 89 -2.32 13.38 -1.34
C GLN A 89 -2.71 14.86 -1.20
N ARG A 90 -4.01 15.15 -1.02
CA ARG A 90 -4.52 16.51 -0.79
C ARG A 90 -3.97 17.13 0.49
N GLN A 91 -3.88 16.36 1.58
CA GLN A 91 -3.27 16.84 2.83
C GLN A 91 -1.78 17.18 2.66
N ARG A 92 -1.04 16.40 1.85
CA ARG A 92 0.36 16.69 1.53
C ARG A 92 0.52 17.91 0.63
N SER A 93 -0.33 18.08 -0.39
CA SER A 93 -0.27 19.23 -1.28
C SER A 93 -0.67 20.52 -0.57
N ALA A 94 -1.68 20.49 0.31
CA ALA A 94 -2.07 21.64 1.12
C ALA A 94 -0.94 22.10 2.06
N ARG A 95 -0.17 21.17 2.63
CA ARG A 95 1.02 21.51 3.41
C ARG A 95 2.12 22.14 2.57
N ARG A 96 2.34 21.68 1.33
CA ARG A 96 3.37 22.26 0.43
C ARG A 96 2.99 23.64 -0.11
N LEU A 97 1.70 23.90 -0.32
CA LEU A 97 1.21 25.19 -0.79
C LEU A 97 1.17 26.27 0.31
N GLY A 98 1.34 25.88 1.58
CA GLY A 98 1.48 26.78 2.73
C GLY A 98 2.93 27.11 3.10
N PHE A 99 3.91 26.79 2.24
CA PHE A 99 5.33 27.14 2.43
C PHE A 99 5.85 28.00 1.27
N GLU A 100 5.44 29.27 1.29
CA GLU A 100 6.31 30.42 1.06
C GLU A 100 5.92 31.46 2.11
N LEU A 101 6.69 31.50 3.21
CA LEU A 101 7.09 32.63 4.05
C LEU A 101 7.82 32.10 5.31
#